data_AF-A0A4Q9HTE0-F1
#
_entry.id   AF-A0A4Q9HTE0-F1
#
_cell.length_a   1.000
_cell.length_b   1.000
_cell.length_c   1.000
_cell.angle_alpha   90.00
_cell.angle_beta   90.00
_cell.angle_gamma   90.00
#
_symmetry.space_group_name_H-M   'P 1'
#
loop_
_entity.id
_entity.type
_entity.pdbx_description
1 polymer ?
#
loop_
_entity_poly.entity_id
_entity_poly.type
_entity_poly.pdbx_seq_one_letter_code
_entity_poly.pdbx_strand_id
1 'polypeptide(L)'
;MLGRQPKESVGPDLRLSCRELMSGSVFGFLAERRDELFPEELFADLYPSRNGRPSVPPRVLACATVLEKRTDHDAVAALRCDLCWKAACGRGLYDTAFDPSLFICFRRRLALSGDRDRIFTRVREIITQTSVLKGRR
;
A
#
# COMPACT_ATOMS: atom_id res chain seq x y z
N MET A 1 -14.64 13.30 -6.58
CA MET A 1 -13.71 13.35 -5.42
C MET A 1 -12.96 12.02 -5.40
N LEU A 2 -11.67 11.97 -5.02
CA LEU A 2 -11.04 10.65 -4.76
C LEU A 2 -11.79 9.96 -3.63
N GLY A 3 -11.76 8.63 -3.60
CA GLY A 3 -11.97 7.90 -2.35
C GLY A 3 -10.98 8.47 -1.36
N ARG A 4 -11.44 9.44 -0.56
CA ARG A 4 -10.63 10.04 0.47
C ARG A 4 -10.53 8.97 1.54
N GLN A 5 -9.34 8.72 2.05
CA GLN A 5 -9.24 7.99 3.31
C GLN A 5 -10.25 8.63 4.28
N PRO A 6 -11.06 7.82 5.00
CA PRO A 6 -11.82 8.34 6.12
C PRO A 6 -10.89 9.23 6.93
N LYS A 7 -11.36 10.43 7.32
CA LYS A 7 -10.52 11.35 8.11
C LYS A 7 -10.10 10.70 9.45
N GLU A 8 -10.79 9.65 9.86
CA GLU A 8 -10.60 8.92 11.09
C GLU A 8 -10.78 7.42 10.80
N SER A 9 -9.73 6.64 11.08
CA SER A 9 -9.76 5.17 11.00
C SER A 9 -10.63 4.61 12.12
N VAL A 10 -11.38 3.54 11.88
CA VAL A 10 -12.19 2.93 12.93
C VAL A 10 -11.31 2.06 13.83
N GLY A 11 -11.24 2.43 15.11
CA GLY A 11 -10.46 1.75 16.13
C GLY A 11 -9.02 2.25 16.26
N PRO A 12 -8.19 1.56 17.06
CA PRO A 12 -6.81 1.94 17.30
C PRO A 12 -6.00 2.07 16.00
N ASP A 13 -5.12 3.06 15.96
CA ASP A 13 -4.16 3.22 14.87
C ASP A 13 -3.16 2.04 14.91
N LEU A 14 -3.34 1.10 13.97
CA LEU A 14 -2.50 -0.07 13.86
C LEU A 14 -1.04 0.28 13.53
N ARG A 15 -0.78 1.46 12.97
CA ARG A 15 0.58 1.93 12.73
C ARG A 15 1.33 2.13 14.05
N LEU A 16 0.63 2.63 15.07
CA LEU A 16 1.17 2.79 16.41
C LEU A 16 1.15 1.45 17.16
N SER A 17 0.03 0.72 17.12
CA SER A 17 -0.13 -0.53 17.86
C SER A 17 0.80 -1.65 17.38
N CYS A 18 1.16 -1.69 16.09
CA CYS A 18 2.04 -2.71 15.52
C CYS A 18 3.46 -2.20 15.23
N ARG A 19 3.85 -1.02 15.74
CA ARG A 19 5.15 -0.38 15.42
C ARG A 19 6.35 -1.32 15.61
N GLU A 20 6.43 -1.99 16.76
CA GLU A 20 7.54 -2.90 17.06
C GLU A 20 7.57 -4.12 16.13
N LEU A 21 6.40 -4.66 15.77
CA LEU A 21 6.29 -5.79 14.83
C LEU A 21 6.72 -5.41 13.41
N MET A 22 6.53 -4.14 13.04
CA MET A 22 6.83 -3.62 11.71
C MET A 22 8.23 -3.02 11.58
N SER A 23 8.95 -2.83 12.68
CA SER A 23 10.25 -2.17 12.71
C SER A 23 11.26 -2.85 11.77
N GLY A 24 11.84 -2.06 10.86
CA GLY A 24 12.81 -2.55 9.86
C GLY A 24 12.23 -3.51 8.82
N SER A 25 10.91 -3.63 8.68
CA SER A 25 10.24 -4.48 7.69
C SER A 25 9.64 -3.66 6.54
N VAL A 26 9.24 -4.34 5.45
CA VAL A 26 8.48 -3.71 4.35
C VAL A 26 7.17 -3.08 4.85
N PHE A 27 6.55 -3.64 5.90
CA PHE A 27 5.33 -3.10 6.50
C PHE A 27 5.55 -1.73 7.12
N GLY A 28 6.63 -1.57 7.89
CA GLY A 28 7.00 -0.30 8.52
C GLY A 28 7.34 0.76 7.47
N PHE A 29 8.11 0.38 6.46
CA PHE A 29 8.45 1.26 5.33
C PHE A 29 7.19 1.79 4.61
N LEU A 30 6.25 0.91 4.26
CA LEU A 30 4.99 1.33 3.61
C LEU A 30 4.13 2.17 4.55
N ALA A 31 3.97 1.76 5.81
CA ALA A 31 3.23 2.51 6.81
C ALA A 31 3.72 3.97 6.92
N GLU A 32 5.03 4.20 6.94
CA GLU A 32 5.62 5.53 7.07
C GLU A 32 5.59 6.34 5.78
N ARG A 33 5.80 5.71 4.61
CA ARG A 33 6.09 6.42 3.36
C ARG A 33 5.02 6.31 2.28
N ARG A 34 3.93 5.55 2.49
CA ARG A 34 2.87 5.32 1.47
C ARG A 34 2.34 6.58 0.81
N ASP A 35 2.29 7.69 1.55
CA ASP A 35 1.74 8.96 1.05
C ASP A 35 2.66 9.63 0.02
N GLU A 36 3.98 9.51 0.21
CA GLU A 36 5.03 9.96 -0.72
C GLU A 36 5.28 8.97 -1.86
N LEU A 37 5.17 7.67 -1.55
CA LEU A 37 5.30 6.58 -2.51
C LEU A 37 4.19 6.65 -3.56
N PHE A 38 2.95 6.88 -3.14
CA PHE A 38 1.78 6.71 -3.99
C PHE A 38 0.93 7.97 -4.02
N PRO A 39 1.45 9.10 -4.54
CA PRO A 39 0.66 10.31 -4.73
C PRO A 39 -0.51 10.04 -5.67
N GLU A 40 -1.59 10.82 -5.58
CA GLU A 40 -2.83 10.55 -6.31
C GLU A 40 -2.64 10.64 -7.83
N GLU A 41 -1.74 11.52 -8.26
CA GLU A 41 -1.35 11.79 -9.64
C GLU A 41 -0.76 10.53 -10.30
N LEU A 42 -0.11 9.66 -9.53
CA LEU A 42 0.46 8.39 -10.01
C LEU A 42 -0.59 7.46 -10.61
N PHE A 43 -1.87 7.65 -10.27
CA PHE A 43 -2.99 6.81 -10.71
C PHE A 43 -4.03 7.55 -11.54
N ALA A 44 -3.79 8.82 -11.90
CA ALA A 44 -4.80 9.66 -12.54
C ALA A 44 -5.30 9.08 -13.87
N ASP A 45 -4.40 8.51 -14.67
CA ASP A 45 -4.69 7.83 -15.94
C ASP A 45 -5.46 6.51 -15.79
N LEU A 46 -5.33 5.82 -14.64
CA LEU A 46 -6.08 4.57 -14.38
C LEU A 46 -7.57 4.82 -14.13
N TYR A 47 -7.94 6.07 -13.85
CA TYR A 47 -9.30 6.49 -13.49
C TYR A 47 -9.68 7.78 -14.25
N PRO A 48 -9.83 7.72 -15.60
CA PRO A 48 -9.98 8.90 -16.44
C PRO A 48 -11.29 9.67 -16.21
N SER A 49 -12.32 9.00 -15.69
CA SER A 49 -13.58 9.64 -15.30
C SER A 49 -13.59 10.02 -13.81
N ARG A 50 -14.08 11.23 -13.51
CA ARG A 50 -14.31 11.70 -12.13
C ARG A 50 -15.33 10.84 -11.38
N ASN A 51 -16.21 10.14 -12.12
CA ASN A 51 -17.24 9.21 -11.61
C ASN A 51 -16.76 7.75 -11.59
N GLY A 52 -15.59 7.46 -12.19
CA GLY A 52 -15.02 6.10 -12.23
C GLY A 52 -14.08 5.79 -11.06
N ARG A 53 -13.99 6.69 -10.06
CA ARG A 53 -13.07 6.55 -8.92
C ARG A 53 -13.63 5.57 -7.88
N PRO A 54 -12.82 4.63 -7.37
CA PRO A 54 -13.24 3.59 -6.44
C PRO A 54 -13.58 4.17 -5.06
N SER A 55 -14.45 3.47 -4.32
CA SER A 55 -14.73 3.71 -2.91
C SER A 55 -13.48 3.53 -2.03
N VAL A 56 -12.50 2.75 -2.50
CA VAL A 56 -11.23 2.48 -1.83
C VAL A 56 -10.10 3.25 -2.55
N PRO A 57 -9.28 4.03 -1.83
CA PRO A 57 -8.18 4.79 -2.46
C PRO A 57 -7.21 3.87 -3.22
N PRO A 58 -6.79 4.22 -4.45
CA PRO A 58 -5.82 3.43 -5.24
C PRO A 58 -4.49 3.16 -4.50
N ARG A 59 -4.07 4.09 -3.64
CA ARG A 59 -2.92 3.93 -2.74
C ARG A 59 -2.99 2.67 -1.87
N VAL A 60 -4.17 2.32 -1.37
CA VAL A 60 -4.38 1.10 -0.56
C VAL A 60 -4.14 -0.14 -1.43
N LEU A 61 -4.65 -0.14 -2.66
CA LEU A 61 -4.47 -1.23 -3.61
C LEU A 61 -3.01 -1.34 -4.08
N ALA A 62 -2.30 -0.21 -4.19
CA ALA A 62 -0.86 -0.18 -4.47
C ALA A 62 -0.03 -0.79 -3.34
N CYS A 63 -0.29 -0.42 -2.07
CA CYS A 63 0.35 -1.08 -0.93
C CYS A 63 0.12 -2.59 -0.93
N ALA A 64 -1.12 -3.04 -1.14
CA ALA A 64 -1.44 -4.48 -1.23
C ALA A 64 -0.69 -5.17 -2.38
N THR A 65 -0.51 -4.51 -3.52
CA THR A 65 0.25 -5.03 -4.68
C THR A 65 1.74 -5.22 -4.34
N VAL A 66 2.33 -4.29 -3.58
CA VAL A 66 3.72 -4.42 -3.11
C VAL A 66 3.85 -5.59 -2.13
N LEU A 67 2.95 -5.69 -1.16
CA LEU A 67 2.96 -6.75 -0.15
C LEU A 67 2.68 -8.15 -0.70
N GLU A 68 1.97 -8.26 -1.83
CA GLU A 68 1.76 -9.53 -2.55
C GLU A 68 3.08 -10.05 -3.15
N LYS A 69 3.97 -9.16 -3.62
CA LYS A 69 5.28 -9.51 -4.16
C LYS A 69 6.30 -9.66 -3.04
N ARG A 70 6.21 -10.79 -2.33
CA ARG A 70 7.06 -11.10 -1.17
C ARG A 70 8.49 -11.49 -1.54
N THR A 71 9.43 -11.10 -0.68
CA THR A 71 10.75 -11.74 -0.53
C THR A 71 10.72 -12.74 0.64
N ASP A 72 11.69 -13.66 0.73
CA ASP A 72 11.68 -14.75 1.74
C ASP A 72 11.63 -14.24 3.20
N HIS A 73 12.22 -13.06 3.48
CA HIS A 73 12.13 -12.40 4.79
C HIS A 73 10.70 -11.91 5.11
N ASP A 74 9.89 -11.58 4.10
CA ASP A 74 8.50 -11.16 4.26
C ASP A 74 7.56 -12.35 4.52
N ALA A 75 7.96 -13.56 4.12
CA ALA A 75 7.22 -14.79 4.46
C ALA A 75 7.26 -15.07 5.97
N VAL A 76 8.41 -14.85 6.61
CA VAL A 76 8.57 -14.96 8.07
C VAL A 76 7.77 -13.87 8.81
N ALA A 77 7.70 -12.65 8.27
CA ALA A 77 6.91 -11.57 8.86
C ALA A 77 5.40 -11.78 8.69
N ALA A 78 4.97 -12.37 7.57
CA ALA A 78 3.59 -12.78 7.37
C ALA A 78 3.16 -13.94 8.28
N LEU A 79 4.07 -14.85 8.63
CA LEU A 79 3.88 -15.84 9.69
C LEU A 79 3.67 -15.19 11.06
N ARG A 80 4.18 -13.96 11.28
CA ARG A 80 4.12 -13.26 12.57
C ARG A 80 2.81 -12.49 12.79
N CYS A 81 2.23 -11.78 11.80
CA CYS A 81 0.93 -11.11 11.99
C CYS A 81 0.29 -10.53 10.71
N ASP A 82 -0.98 -10.86 10.43
CA ASP A 82 -1.78 -10.25 9.34
C ASP A 82 -2.15 -8.77 9.61
N LEU A 83 -2.13 -8.29 10.86
CA LEU A 83 -2.49 -6.90 11.19
C LEU A 83 -1.51 -5.87 10.60
N CYS A 84 -0.26 -6.27 10.33
CA CYS A 84 0.74 -5.42 9.70
C CYS A 84 0.33 -5.03 8.26
N TRP A 85 -0.49 -5.84 7.58
CA TRP A 85 -1.04 -5.49 6.27
C TRP A 85 -1.99 -4.29 6.36
N LYS A 86 -2.92 -4.32 7.33
CA LYS A 86 -3.83 -3.20 7.57
C LYS A 86 -3.05 -1.94 7.95
N ALA A 87 -2.07 -2.07 8.84
CA ALA A 87 -1.21 -0.97 9.25
C ALA A 87 -0.44 -0.35 8.06
N ALA A 88 0.21 -1.17 7.24
CA ALA A 88 0.94 -0.73 6.04
C ALA A 88 0.03 -0.05 5.00
N CYS A 89 -1.23 -0.50 4.90
CA CYS A 89 -2.25 0.12 4.05
C CYS A 89 -2.91 1.37 4.69
N GLY A 90 -2.52 1.74 5.92
CA GLY A 90 -3.09 2.86 6.66
C GLY A 90 -4.53 2.65 7.11
N ARG A 91 -4.91 1.41 7.47
CA ARG A 91 -6.23 1.05 7.98
C ARG A 91 -6.19 0.76 9.47
N GLY A 92 -7.25 1.17 10.16
CA GLY A 92 -7.48 0.89 11.57
C GLY A 92 -7.83 -0.57 11.83
N LEU A 93 -7.82 -0.95 13.11
CA LEU A 93 -8.07 -2.34 13.53
C LEU A 93 -9.43 -2.85 13.05
N TYR A 94 -10.47 -2.03 13.16
CA TYR A 94 -11.85 -2.41 12.84
C TYR A 94 -12.27 -2.06 11.42
N ASP A 95 -11.43 -1.37 10.66
CA ASP A 95 -11.71 -1.13 9.25
C ASP A 95 -11.86 -2.48 8.52
N THR A 96 -12.93 -2.63 7.75
CA THR A 96 -13.08 -3.79 6.88
C THR A 96 -11.99 -3.78 5.81
N ALA A 97 -11.73 -4.93 5.17
CA ALA A 97 -10.89 -4.98 3.97
C ALA A 97 -11.61 -4.33 2.77
N PHE A 98 -11.23 -4.67 1.55
CA PHE A 98 -11.95 -4.21 0.36
C PHE A 98 -12.47 -5.41 -0.42
N ASP A 99 -13.52 -5.19 -1.22
CA ASP A 99 -14.05 -6.25 -2.07
C ASP A 99 -12.94 -6.77 -3.01
N PRO A 100 -12.74 -8.10 -3.12
CA PRO A 100 -11.67 -8.68 -3.95
C PRO A 100 -11.68 -8.21 -5.41
N SER A 101 -12.86 -7.90 -5.96
CA SER A 101 -12.99 -7.41 -7.34
C SER A 101 -12.27 -6.08 -7.56
N LEU A 102 -12.15 -5.23 -6.53
CA LEU A 102 -11.43 -3.96 -6.62
C LEU A 102 -9.94 -4.17 -6.90
N PHE A 103 -9.35 -5.19 -6.29
CA PHE A 103 -7.94 -5.52 -6.49
C PHE A 103 -7.69 -6.07 -7.90
N ILE A 104 -8.59 -6.92 -8.39
CA ILE A 104 -8.57 -7.46 -9.76
C ILE A 104 -8.72 -6.32 -10.79
N CYS A 105 -9.71 -5.44 -10.58
CA CYS A 105 -9.95 -4.30 -11.47
C CYS A 105 -8.75 -3.35 -11.50
N PHE A 106 -8.13 -3.07 -10.35
CA PHE A 106 -6.94 -2.25 -10.26
C PHE A 106 -5.77 -2.84 -11.04
N ARG A 107 -5.47 -4.13 -10.83
CA ARG A 107 -4.41 -4.83 -11.57
C ARG A 107 -4.66 -4.84 -13.07
N ARG A 108 -5.91 -5.01 -13.50
CA ARG A 108 -6.29 -4.93 -14.92
C ARG A 108 -6.04 -3.54 -15.50
N ARG A 109 -6.44 -2.48 -14.80
CA ARG A 109 -6.20 -1.09 -15.23
C ARG A 109 -4.71 -0.79 -15.32
N LEU A 110 -3.94 -1.20 -14.31
CA LEU A 110 -2.49 -1.05 -14.30
C LEU A 110 -1.84 -1.78 -15.49
N ALA A 111 -2.27 -3.01 -15.77
CA ALA A 111 -1.74 -3.81 -16.86
C ALA A 111 -2.02 -3.22 -18.26
N LEU A 112 -3.12 -2.47 -18.40
CA LEU A 112 -3.53 -1.78 -19.63
C LEU A 112 -2.98 -0.34 -19.74
N SER A 113 -2.34 0.16 -18.68
CA SER A 113 -1.77 1.50 -18.68
C SER A 113 -0.44 1.57 -19.42
N GLY A 114 -0.01 2.78 -19.78
CA GLY A 114 1.27 3.02 -20.45
C GLY A 114 2.51 2.71 -19.59
N ASP A 115 2.33 2.58 -18.28
CA ASP A 115 3.39 2.23 -17.33
C ASP A 115 2.87 1.22 -16.30
N ARG A 116 3.05 -0.08 -16.59
CA ARG A 116 2.62 -1.19 -15.73
C ARG A 116 3.44 -1.28 -14.45
N ASP A 117 4.72 -0.94 -14.50
CA ASP A 117 5.67 -1.19 -13.41
C ASP A 117 5.81 0.00 -12.47
N ARG A 118 5.11 1.12 -12.74
CA ARG A 118 5.13 2.37 -11.96
C ARG A 118 5.16 2.19 -10.45
N ILE A 119 4.40 1.23 -9.91
CA ILE A 119 4.31 0.98 -8.46
C ILE A 119 5.68 0.51 -7.94
N PHE A 120 6.29 -0.46 -8.61
CA PHE A 120 7.58 -1.02 -8.21
C PHE A 120 8.74 -0.09 -8.56
N THR A 121 8.66 0.62 -9.69
CA THR A 121 9.62 1.67 -10.04
C THR A 121 9.67 2.73 -8.95
N ARG A 122 8.50 3.24 -8.54
CA ARG A 122 8.39 4.27 -7.51
C ARG A 122 8.88 3.81 -6.13
N VAL A 123 8.61 2.56 -5.76
CA VAL A 123 9.16 1.95 -4.54
C VAL A 123 10.69 1.90 -4.58
N ARG A 124 11.27 1.44 -5.70
CA ARG A 124 12.73 1.38 -5.88
C ARG A 124 13.38 2.76 -5.84
N GLU A 125 12.76 3.77 -6.45
CA GLU A 125 13.25 5.16 -6.41
C GLU A 125 13.39 5.66 -4.97
N ILE A 126 12.33 5.53 -4.16
CA ILE A 126 12.35 5.99 -2.77
C ILE A 126 13.35 5.18 -1.94
N ILE A 127 13.44 3.87 -2.13
CA ILE A 127 14.43 3.02 -1.45
C ILE A 127 15.85 3.51 -1.76
N THR A 128 16.18 3.75 -3.03
CA THR A 128 17.50 4.26 -3.46
C THR A 128 17.79 5.63 -2.86
N GLN A 129 16.81 6.53 -2.84
CA GLN A 129 16.96 7.88 -2.29
C GLN A 129 17.16 7.90 -0.77
N THR A 130 16.53 6.98 -0.05
CA THR A 130 16.44 7.07 1.41
C THR A 130 17.32 6.06 2.13
N SER A 131 17.88 5.08 1.43
CA SER A 131 18.69 4.00 2.02
C SER A 131 17.99 3.24 3.16
N VAL A 132 16.64 3.30 3.24
CA VAL A 132 15.85 2.78 4.38
C VAL A 132 15.95 1.25 4.51
N LEU A 133 16.40 0.56 3.45
CA LEU A 133 16.66 -0.88 3.45
C LEU A 133 18.17 -1.22 3.38
N LYS A 134 19.09 -0.24 3.48
CA LYS A 134 20.53 -0.53 3.51
C LYS A 134 20.88 -1.25 4.82
N GLY A 135 21.00 -2.57 4.72
CA GLY A 135 21.34 -3.45 5.83
C GLY A 135 20.84 -4.89 5.65
N ARG A 136 20.05 -5.20 4.61
CA ARG A 136 19.47 -6.54 4.43
C ARG A 136 19.55 -6.99 2.96
N ARG A 137 20.36 -8.04 2.75
CA ARG A 137 20.33 -8.95 1.60
C ARG A 137 19.45 -10.13 1.96
#